data_AF-A0A9E6BPU4-F1
#
_entry.id   AF-A0A9E6BPU4-F1
#
_cell.length_a   1.000
_cell.length_b   1.000
_cell.length_c   1.000
_cell.angle_alpha   90.00
_cell.angle_beta   90.00
_cell.angle_gamma   90.00
#
_symmetry.space_group_name_H-M   'P 1'
#
loop_
_entity.id
_entity.type
_entity.pdbx_description
1 polymer ?
#
loop_
_entity_poly.entity_id
_entity_poly.type
_entity_poly.pdbx_seq_one_letter_code
_entity_poly.pdbx_strand_id
1 'polypeptide(L)'
;GQPHMELVDGEPIASIECLTSPTPTYRVPLRHGMLWRLISHLSVNHLSLCDGEEGAEALREILALYDFAESEETRAMIEGVRSIATRRVVGRTGGGVSGGLCRGLEVSITFDETRFVGESVFLFASVLERFLGLYCSINSFTQLIARTSKQERNLKQWPPRAGERVLL
;
A
#
# COMPACT_ATOMS: atom_id res chain seq x y z
N GLY A 1 -13.82 -11.81 -24.68
CA GLY A 1 -14.91 -12.70 -25.11
C GLY A 1 -15.60 -13.23 -23.87
N GLN A 2 -16.92 -13.34 -23.87
CA GLN A 2 -17.64 -13.95 -22.75
C GLN A 2 -17.49 -15.47 -22.85
N PRO A 3 -16.73 -16.12 -21.95
CA PRO A 3 -16.64 -17.58 -21.97
C PRO A 3 -17.99 -18.18 -21.55
N HIS A 4 -18.48 -19.14 -22.34
CA HIS A 4 -19.66 -19.93 -21.98
C HIS A 4 -19.22 -21.05 -21.04
N MET A 5 -19.85 -21.14 -19.88
CA MET A 5 -19.54 -22.16 -18.86
C MET A 5 -20.69 -23.16 -18.80
N GLU A 6 -20.35 -24.45 -18.73
CA GLU A 6 -21.31 -25.54 -18.60
C GLU A 6 -20.91 -26.43 -17.42
N LEU A 7 -21.90 -26.94 -16.68
CA LEU A 7 -21.67 -27.85 -15.56
C LEU A 7 -21.27 -29.23 -16.10
N VAL A 8 -20.09 -29.73 -15.70
CA VAL A 8 -19.61 -31.07 -16.09
C VAL A 8 -20.10 -32.15 -15.11
N ASP A 9 -20.19 -31.83 -13.81
CA ASP A 9 -20.67 -32.72 -12.76
C ASP A 9 -21.13 -31.89 -11.53
N GLY A 10 -22.08 -32.40 -10.73
CA GLY A 10 -22.59 -31.74 -9.52
C GLY A 10 -24.11 -31.58 -9.42
N GLU A 11 -24.57 -30.81 -8.42
CA GLU A 11 -25.99 -30.53 -8.19
C GLU A 11 -26.55 -29.46 -9.16
N PRO A 12 -27.88 -29.41 -9.37
CA PRO A 12 -28.50 -28.46 -10.30
C PRO A 12 -28.26 -27.00 -9.89
N ILE A 13 -27.68 -26.22 -10.79
CA ILE A 13 -27.47 -24.77 -10.65
C ILE A 13 -28.28 -23.99 -11.68
N ALA A 14 -28.71 -22.78 -11.31
CA ALA A 14 -29.60 -21.96 -12.13
C ALA A 14 -28.91 -21.30 -13.34
N SER A 15 -27.72 -20.74 -13.15
CA SER A 15 -26.89 -20.18 -14.23
C SER A 15 -25.43 -20.04 -13.80
N ILE A 16 -24.53 -19.99 -14.79
CA ILE A 16 -23.11 -19.63 -14.60
C ILE A 16 -22.83 -18.43 -15.50
N GLU A 17 -22.38 -17.33 -14.90
CA GLU A 17 -22.08 -16.10 -15.63
C GLU A 17 -20.70 -15.56 -15.22
N CYS A 18 -19.89 -15.21 -16.22
CA CYS A 18 -18.63 -14.50 -15.98
C CYS A 18 -18.89 -13.00 -15.87
N LEU A 19 -18.86 -12.48 -14.64
CA LEU A 19 -19.00 -11.04 -14.36
C LEU A 19 -17.90 -10.19 -15.01
N THR A 20 -16.71 -10.76 -15.15
CA THR A 20 -15.56 -10.14 -15.81
C THR A 20 -14.86 -11.14 -16.72
N SER A 21 -14.09 -10.64 -17.70
CA SER A 21 -13.27 -11.53 -18.52
C SER A 21 -12.16 -12.15 -17.66
N PRO A 22 -11.87 -13.45 -17.81
CA PRO A 22 -10.73 -14.08 -17.14
C PRO A 22 -9.43 -13.33 -17.44
N THR A 23 -8.61 -13.13 -16.43
CA THR A 23 -7.31 -12.46 -16.57
C THR A 23 -6.31 -13.38 -17.28
N PRO A 24 -5.35 -12.82 -18.04
CA PRO A 24 -4.27 -13.62 -18.59
C PRO A 24 -3.43 -14.23 -17.47
N THR A 25 -2.79 -15.37 -17.75
CA THR A 25 -1.85 -15.96 -16.79
C THR A 25 -0.59 -15.12 -16.72
N TYR A 26 -0.27 -14.60 -15.53
CA TYR A 26 1.00 -13.92 -15.28
C TYR A 26 2.07 -14.93 -14.87
N ARG A 27 3.16 -15.00 -15.63
CA ARG A 27 4.38 -15.72 -15.25
C ARG A 27 5.38 -14.70 -14.77
N VAL A 28 5.69 -14.70 -13.48
CA VAL A 28 6.73 -13.83 -12.93
C VAL A 28 8.04 -14.18 -13.63
N PRO A 29 8.65 -13.26 -14.42
CA PRO A 29 9.93 -13.54 -15.01
C PRO A 29 10.94 -13.59 -13.86
N LEU A 30 11.53 -14.76 -13.61
CA LEU A 30 12.64 -14.93 -12.68
C LEU A 30 13.89 -14.26 -13.30
N ARG A 31 13.86 -12.93 -13.48
CA ARG A 31 15.05 -12.17 -13.88
C ARG A 31 16.05 -12.23 -12.72
N HIS A 32 17.33 -12.32 -13.07
CA HIS A 32 18.43 -12.36 -12.12
C HIS A 32 18.33 -11.17 -11.16
N GLY A 33 18.13 -11.46 -9.87
CA GLY A 33 18.12 -10.46 -8.80
C GLY A 33 16.75 -9.97 -8.31
N MET A 34 15.61 -10.29 -8.96
CA MET A 34 14.28 -9.86 -8.44
C MET A 34 13.96 -10.50 -7.08
N LEU A 35 14.20 -11.81 -6.95
CA LEU A 35 14.06 -12.50 -5.67
C LEU A 35 14.99 -11.91 -4.60
N TRP A 36 16.21 -11.53 -4.98
CA TRP A 36 17.15 -10.87 -4.07
C TRP A 36 16.69 -9.45 -3.69
N ARG A 37 16.13 -8.67 -4.61
CA ARG A 37 15.53 -7.35 -4.29
C ARG A 37 14.34 -7.50 -3.34
N LEU A 38 13.50 -8.50 -3.55
CA LEU A 38 12.38 -8.81 -2.65
C LEU A 38 12.85 -9.28 -1.27
N ILE A 39 13.85 -10.17 -1.22
CA ILE A 39 14.46 -10.64 0.03
C ILE A 39 15.13 -9.47 0.77
N SER A 40 15.92 -8.65 0.08
CA SER A 40 16.52 -7.44 0.66
C SER A 40 15.45 -6.50 1.21
N HIS A 41 14.36 -6.30 0.46
CA HIS A 41 13.22 -5.51 0.90
C HIS A 41 12.53 -6.07 2.18
N LEU A 42 12.37 -7.38 2.29
CA LEU A 42 11.82 -8.03 3.49
C LEU A 42 12.80 -8.08 4.67
N SER A 43 14.11 -8.04 4.38
CA SER A 43 15.18 -8.13 5.37
C SER A 43 15.61 -6.78 5.92
N VAL A 44 15.42 -5.69 5.18
CA VAL A 44 15.69 -4.32 5.66
C VAL A 44 14.52 -3.88 6.53
N ASN A 45 14.44 -4.49 7.72
CA ASN A 45 13.74 -3.95 8.86
C ASN A 45 14.45 -2.66 9.25
N HIS A 46 14.00 -1.55 8.69
CA HIS A 46 13.97 -0.20 9.25
C HIS A 46 13.66 0.66 8.04
N LEU A 47 12.41 1.10 7.96
CA LEU A 47 11.92 2.02 6.95
C LEU A 47 12.74 3.32 7.06
N SER A 48 13.93 3.33 6.48
CA SER A 48 14.79 4.50 6.38
C SER A 48 14.27 5.30 5.19
N LEU A 49 13.01 5.70 5.27
CA LEU A 49 12.43 6.66 4.34
C LEU A 49 13.17 7.96 4.59
N CYS A 50 14.10 8.27 3.70
CA CYS A 50 14.66 9.62 3.63
C CYS A 50 13.52 10.59 3.35
N ASP A 51 13.54 11.75 3.99
CA ASP A 51 12.53 12.77 3.72
C ASP A 51 12.71 13.34 2.31
N GLY A 52 11.60 13.64 1.64
CA GLY A 52 11.57 14.27 0.33
C GLY A 52 11.41 13.31 -0.84
N GLU A 53 12.15 13.58 -1.91
CA GLU A 53 12.02 12.90 -3.21
C GLU A 53 12.75 11.55 -3.23
N GLU A 54 13.88 11.44 -2.52
CA GLU A 54 14.66 10.19 -2.38
C GLU A 54 13.83 9.08 -1.70
N GLY A 55 13.08 9.42 -0.64
CA GLY A 55 12.18 8.47 0.01
C GLY A 55 11.02 8.05 -0.89
N ALA A 56 10.50 8.97 -1.69
CA ALA A 56 9.46 8.66 -2.67
C ALA A 56 9.99 7.75 -3.78
N GLU A 57 11.24 7.94 -4.23
CA GLU A 57 11.91 7.06 -5.18
C GLU A 57 12.07 5.65 -4.61
N ALA A 58 12.56 5.52 -3.38
CA ALA A 58 12.66 4.24 -2.71
C ALA A 58 11.29 3.53 -2.60
N LEU A 59 10.22 4.25 -2.23
CA LEU A 59 8.88 3.66 -2.18
C LEU A 59 8.40 3.23 -3.58
N ARG A 60 8.66 4.03 -4.62
CA ARG A 60 8.31 3.67 -6.01
C ARG A 60 9.04 2.40 -6.46
N GLU A 61 10.32 2.26 -6.13
CA GLU A 61 11.07 1.04 -6.42
C GLU A 61 10.48 -0.18 -5.72
N ILE A 62 10.10 -0.02 -4.45
CA ILE A 62 9.45 -1.07 -3.67
C ILE A 62 8.14 -1.48 -4.33
N LEU A 63 7.29 -0.51 -4.69
CA LEU A 63 6.00 -0.78 -5.34
C LEU A 63 6.17 -1.44 -6.72
N ALA A 64 7.20 -1.05 -7.47
CA ALA A 64 7.54 -1.65 -8.76
C ALA A 64 7.91 -3.14 -8.65
N LEU A 65 8.38 -3.62 -7.48
CA LEU A 65 8.60 -5.07 -7.26
C LEU A 65 7.30 -5.89 -7.26
N TYR A 66 6.15 -5.23 -7.01
CA TYR A 66 4.84 -5.86 -7.00
C TYR A 66 4.05 -5.67 -8.30
N ASP A 67 4.55 -4.84 -9.23
CA ASP A 67 3.92 -4.62 -10.54
C ASP A 67 4.30 -5.73 -11.53
N PHE A 68 3.68 -6.91 -11.36
CA PHE A 68 3.85 -8.03 -12.29
C PHE A 68 3.07 -7.88 -13.59
N ALA A 69 2.10 -6.96 -13.63
CA ALA A 69 1.25 -6.75 -14.78
C ALA A 69 1.84 -5.73 -15.76
N GLU A 70 2.72 -4.84 -15.29
CA GLU A 70 3.35 -3.73 -16.03
C GLU A 70 2.33 -2.85 -16.79
N SER A 71 1.09 -2.83 -16.30
CA SER A 71 -0.01 -2.05 -16.86
C SER A 71 0.32 -0.55 -16.79
N GLU A 72 -0.14 0.24 -17.77
CA GLU A 72 0.08 1.69 -17.77
C GLU A 72 -0.59 2.35 -16.56
N GLU A 73 -1.73 1.81 -16.11
CA GLU A 73 -2.47 2.29 -14.96
C GLU A 73 -1.68 2.08 -13.65
N THR A 74 -1.09 0.89 -13.45
CA THR A 74 -0.30 0.62 -12.25
C THR A 74 0.99 1.45 -12.24
N ARG A 75 1.67 1.57 -13.38
CA ARG A 75 2.83 2.44 -13.52
C ARG A 75 2.50 3.91 -13.24
N ALA A 76 1.38 4.40 -13.75
CA ALA A 76 0.91 5.76 -13.45
C ALA A 76 0.66 5.95 -11.95
N MET A 77 -0.02 5.02 -11.28
CA MET A 77 -0.25 5.10 -9.82
C MET A 77 1.07 5.11 -9.01
N ILE A 78 2.06 4.32 -9.41
CA ILE A 78 3.39 4.30 -8.78
C ILE A 78 4.09 5.65 -8.99
N GLU A 79 4.15 6.15 -10.24
CA GLU A 79 4.70 7.47 -10.55
C GLU A 79 3.94 8.62 -9.87
N GLY A 80 2.67 8.41 -9.52
CA GLY A 80 1.83 9.33 -8.79
C GLY A 80 2.28 9.61 -7.36
N VAL A 81 3.16 8.78 -6.78
CA VAL A 81 3.78 9.04 -5.48
C VAL A 81 4.86 10.13 -5.64
N ARG A 82 4.57 11.37 -5.24
CA ARG A 82 5.45 12.52 -5.48
C ARG A 82 6.49 12.73 -4.40
N SER A 83 6.07 12.74 -3.14
CA SER A 83 6.97 12.99 -2.01
C SER A 83 6.52 12.23 -0.77
N ILE A 84 7.49 11.94 0.08
CA ILE A 84 7.28 11.32 1.38
C ILE A 84 7.97 12.19 2.42
N ALA A 85 7.31 12.41 3.54
CA ALA A 85 7.92 13.02 4.72
C ALA A 85 7.60 12.19 5.94
N THR A 86 8.58 12.01 6.80
CA THR A 86 8.45 11.23 8.03
C THR A 86 8.73 12.09 9.24
N ARG A 87 7.96 11.87 10.30
CA ARG A 87 8.11 12.59 11.56
C ARG A 87 7.97 11.63 12.72
N ARG A 88 8.94 11.67 13.63
CA ARG A 88 8.82 10.93 14.89
C ARG A 88 7.75 11.57 15.75
N VAL A 89 6.78 10.76 16.16
CA VAL A 89 5.66 11.17 17.01
C VAL A 89 5.59 10.28 18.24
N VAL A 90 4.90 10.76 19.27
CA VAL A 90 4.64 9.99 20.48
C VAL A 90 3.13 9.93 20.66
N GLY A 91 2.61 8.72 20.76
CA GLY A 91 1.19 8.43 20.93
C GLY A 91 0.95 7.68 22.22
N ARG A 92 -0.25 7.80 22.77
CA ARG A 92 -0.67 6.99 23.93
C ARG A 92 -1.25 5.68 23.41
N THR A 93 -0.86 4.57 24.01
CA THR A 93 -1.37 3.25 23.67
C THR A 93 -2.23 2.70 24.79
N GLY A 94 -3.47 2.36 24.48
CA GLY A 94 -4.45 1.77 25.40
C GLY A 94 -5.34 2.79 26.11
N GLY A 95 -6.63 2.48 26.20
CA GLY A 95 -7.59 3.20 27.04
C GLY A 95 -7.48 2.79 28.52
N GLY A 96 -7.47 3.76 29.44
CA GLY A 96 -7.54 3.55 30.89
C GLY A 96 -6.23 3.81 31.66
N VAL A 97 -6.16 3.27 32.89
CA VAL A 97 -5.10 3.55 33.90
C VAL A 97 -3.75 2.90 33.55
N SER A 98 -3.72 1.97 32.60
CA SER A 98 -2.50 1.29 32.11
C SER A 98 -1.97 1.83 30.77
N GLY A 99 -2.40 3.03 30.36
CA GLY A 99 -1.98 3.64 29.09
C GLY A 99 -0.48 3.95 29.07
N GLY A 100 0.25 3.34 28.14
CA GLY A 100 1.67 3.57 27.91
C GLY A 100 1.93 4.69 26.91
N LEU A 101 3.13 5.27 26.93
CA LEU A 101 3.62 6.11 25.84
C LEU A 101 4.35 5.21 24.84
N CYS A 102 3.94 5.28 23.57
CA CYS A 102 4.57 4.58 22.47
C CYS A 102 5.19 5.60 21.51
N ARG A 103 6.38 5.29 21.01
CA ARG A 103 6.99 6.07 19.93
C ARG A 103 6.37 5.59 18.62
N GLY A 104 6.18 6.50 17.68
CA GLY A 104 5.67 6.16 16.37
C GLY A 104 6.27 7.01 15.28
N LEU A 105 5.96 6.62 14.05
CA LEU A 105 6.35 7.31 12.84
C LEU A 105 5.10 7.80 12.12
N GLU A 106 4.94 9.12 12.04
CA GLU A 106 3.96 9.71 11.15
C GLU A 106 4.60 9.79 9.76
N VAL A 107 3.91 9.23 8.77
CA VAL A 107 4.32 9.22 7.36
C VAL A 107 3.31 10.07 6.61
N SER A 108 3.79 11.13 5.97
CA SER A 108 3.00 11.98 5.08
C SER A 108 3.38 11.67 3.64
N ILE A 109 2.42 11.24 2.83
CA ILE A 109 2.64 10.96 1.39
C ILE A 109 1.84 11.96 0.57
N THR A 110 2.51 12.60 -0.38
CA THR A 110 1.88 13.49 -1.36
C THR A 110 1.71 12.76 -2.67
N PHE A 111 0.47 12.71 -3.17
CA PHE A 111 0.12 12.11 -4.44
C PHE A 111 -0.17 13.17 -5.50
N ASP A 112 0.17 12.86 -6.74
CA ASP A 112 -0.32 13.57 -7.92
C ASP A 112 -1.61 12.94 -8.41
N GLU A 113 -2.72 13.59 -8.10
CA GLU A 113 -4.08 13.16 -8.45
C GLU A 113 -4.29 12.97 -9.96
N THR A 114 -3.49 13.62 -10.82
CA THR A 114 -3.61 13.45 -12.29
C THR A 114 -3.20 12.06 -12.77
N ARG A 115 -2.45 11.33 -11.96
CA ARG A 115 -2.01 9.96 -12.25
C ARG A 115 -2.99 8.89 -11.75
N PHE A 116 -4.07 9.29 -11.09
CA PHE A 116 -5.10 8.41 -10.56
C PHE A 116 -6.42 8.61 -11.30
N VAL A 117 -7.25 7.56 -11.36
CA VAL A 117 -8.55 7.58 -12.02
C VAL A 117 -9.64 7.56 -10.96
N GLY A 118 -10.50 8.59 -10.95
CA GLY A 118 -11.57 8.73 -9.96
C GLY A 118 -11.01 8.76 -8.53
N GLU A 119 -11.60 7.94 -7.65
CA GLU A 119 -11.21 7.87 -6.23
C GLU A 119 -10.10 6.85 -5.94
N SER A 120 -9.39 6.35 -6.96
CA SER A 120 -8.39 5.29 -6.78
C SER A 120 -7.22 5.69 -5.88
N VAL A 121 -6.90 7.00 -5.78
CA VAL A 121 -5.87 7.53 -4.87
C VAL A 121 -6.19 7.22 -3.40
N PHE A 122 -7.46 7.26 -2.99
CA PHE A 122 -7.86 6.97 -1.62
C PHE A 122 -7.70 5.48 -1.30
N LEU A 123 -8.11 4.61 -2.22
CA LEU A 123 -7.93 3.17 -2.08
C LEU A 123 -6.44 2.82 -2.04
N PHE A 124 -5.64 3.39 -2.94
CA PHE A 124 -4.20 3.20 -2.99
C PHE A 124 -3.52 3.63 -1.68
N ALA A 125 -3.85 4.83 -1.17
CA ALA A 125 -3.37 5.29 0.13
C ALA A 125 -3.82 4.37 1.29
N SER A 126 -5.03 3.81 1.23
CA SER A 126 -5.52 2.84 2.23
C SER A 126 -4.76 1.51 2.22
N VAL A 127 -4.24 1.09 1.07
CA VAL A 127 -3.35 -0.07 0.96
C VAL A 127 -1.98 0.28 1.52
N LEU A 128 -1.43 1.44 1.17
CA LEU A 128 -0.16 1.92 1.71
C LEU A 128 -0.18 2.07 3.24
N GLU A 129 -1.31 2.49 3.81
CA GLU A 129 -1.47 2.59 5.27
C GLU A 129 -1.25 1.26 5.98
N ARG A 130 -1.82 0.19 5.43
CA ARG A 130 -1.65 -1.18 5.95
C ARG A 130 -0.24 -1.69 5.69
N PHE A 131 0.28 -1.43 4.49
CA PHE A 131 1.64 -1.80 4.11
C PHE A 131 2.65 -1.22 5.10
N LEU A 132 2.59 0.09 5.39
CA LEU A 132 3.48 0.76 6.34
C LEU A 132 3.34 0.22 7.76
N GLY A 133 2.13 -0.20 8.17
CA GLY A 133 1.90 -0.85 9.46
C GLY A 133 2.73 -2.11 9.68
N LEU A 134 3.04 -2.86 8.60
CA LEU A 134 3.86 -4.07 8.65
C LEU A 134 5.37 -3.78 8.82
N TYR A 135 5.83 -2.56 8.52
CA TYR A 135 7.23 -2.14 8.71
C TYR A 135 7.47 -1.49 10.07
N CYS A 136 6.44 -1.45 10.92
CA CYS A 136 6.59 -0.88 12.24
C CYS A 136 7.43 -1.80 13.14
N SER A 137 8.38 -1.23 13.89
CA SER A 137 9.13 -2.01 14.88
C SER A 137 8.24 -2.46 16.04
N ILE A 138 8.64 -3.52 16.73
CA ILE A 138 7.98 -4.00 17.95
C ILE A 138 7.89 -2.83 18.96
N ASN A 139 6.70 -2.60 19.52
CA ASN A 139 6.36 -1.49 20.42
C ASN A 139 6.43 -0.08 19.80
N SER A 140 6.25 0.03 18.48
CA SER A 140 6.07 1.29 17.77
C SER A 140 4.71 1.32 17.06
N PHE A 141 4.33 2.50 16.55
CA PHE A 141 3.21 2.63 15.60
C PHE A 141 3.58 3.45 14.38
N THR A 142 2.82 3.28 13.30
CA THR A 142 2.85 4.14 12.12
C THR A 142 1.53 4.89 11.99
N GLN A 143 1.56 6.11 11.49
CA GLN A 143 0.36 6.87 11.16
C GLN A 143 0.50 7.47 9.77
N LEU A 144 -0.40 7.12 8.85
CA LEU A 144 -0.39 7.67 7.50
C LEU A 144 -1.24 8.94 7.40
N ILE A 145 -0.68 9.96 6.76
CA ILE A 145 -1.37 11.15 6.27
C ILE A 145 -1.21 11.18 4.75
N ALA A 146 -2.30 11.03 4.01
CA ALA A 146 -2.31 11.22 2.56
C ALA A 146 -2.68 12.66 2.22
N ARG A 147 -1.95 13.24 1.26
CA ARG A 147 -2.18 14.58 0.68
C ARG A 147 -2.21 14.48 -0.84
N THR A 148 -2.91 15.39 -1.50
CA THR A 148 -2.81 15.56 -2.95
C THR A 148 -2.13 16.89 -3.27
N SER A 149 -1.42 16.98 -4.38
CA SER A 149 -0.72 18.20 -4.80
C SER A 149 -1.66 19.38 -5.08
N LYS A 150 -2.92 19.10 -5.39
CA LYS A 150 -3.93 20.11 -5.77
C LYS A 150 -4.75 20.64 -4.61
N GLN A 151 -4.80 19.95 -3.47
CA GLN A 151 -5.64 20.32 -2.33
C GLN A 151 -4.77 20.68 -1.12
N GLU A 152 -5.09 21.80 -0.46
CA GLU A 152 -4.41 22.19 0.78
C GLU A 152 -4.78 21.28 1.96
N ARG A 153 -5.96 20.66 1.92
CA ARG A 153 -6.39 19.71 2.94
C ARG A 153 -5.81 18.32 2.71
N ASN A 154 -5.52 17.63 3.81
CA ASN A 154 -5.17 16.21 3.76
C ASN A 154 -6.34 15.43 3.15
N LEU A 155 -6.05 14.55 2.19
CA LEU A 155 -7.01 13.59 1.63
C LEU A 155 -7.61 12.75 2.76
N LYS A 156 -6.73 12.20 3.60
CA LYS A 156 -7.13 11.43 4.79
C LYS A 156 -5.96 11.32 5.75
N GLN A 157 -6.29 11.39 7.04
CA GLN A 157 -5.42 10.97 8.14
C GLN A 157 -6.02 9.72 8.76
N TRP A 158 -5.23 8.65 8.79
CA TRP A 158 -5.60 7.39 9.44
C TRP A 158 -5.21 7.42 10.92
N PRO A 159 -5.89 6.61 11.76
CA PRO A 159 -5.48 6.43 13.14
C PRO A 159 -4.11 5.71 13.21
N PRO A 160 -3.35 5.89 14.31
CA PRO A 160 -2.13 5.13 14.56
C PRO A 160 -2.34 3.62 14.47
N ARG A 161 -1.42 2.91 13.83
CA ARG A 161 -1.44 1.46 13.63
C ARG A 161 -0.14 0.82 14.10
N ALA A 162 -0.23 -0.27 14.85
CA ALA A 162 0.89 -1.13 15.23
C ALA A 162 0.68 -2.53 14.60
N GLY A 163 1.40 -2.84 13.52
CA GLY A 163 1.17 -4.07 12.77
C GLY A 163 -0.24 -4.09 12.17
N GLU A 164 -1.04 -5.09 12.52
CA GLU A 164 -2.44 -5.18 12.08
C GLU A 164 -3.42 -4.42 12.99
N ARG A 165 -2.99 -3.98 14.18
CA ARG A 165 -3.88 -3.39 15.19
C ARG A 165 -3.89 -1.87 15.13
N VAL A 166 -5.08 -1.28 15.05
CA VAL A 166 -5.27 0.15 15.25
C VAL A 166 -5.20 0.47 16.74
N LEU A 167 -4.42 1.48 17.12
CA LEU A 167 -4.27 1.94 18.49
C LEU A 167 -5.33 3.00 18.78
N LEU A 168 -6.30 2.64 19.61
CA LEU A 168 -7.35 3.49 20.15
C LEU A 168 -7.32 3.41 21.69
#